data_AF-R0AMV7-F1
#
_entry.id   AF-R0AMV7-F1
#
_cell.length_a   1.000
_cell.length_b   1.000
_cell.length_c   1.000
_cell.angle_alpha   90.00
_cell.angle_beta   90.00
_cell.angle_gamma   90.00
#
_symmetry.space_group_name_H-M   'P 1'
#
loop_
_entity.id
_entity.type
_entity.pdbx_description
1 polymer ?
#
loop_
_entity_poly.entity_id
_entity_poly.type
_entity_poly.pdbx_seq_one_letter_code
_entity_poly.pdbx_strand_id
1 'polypeptide(L)'
;MKNRMRLAAAALALSMAGFGLTGCSGQAKETEAKTEAADKQAGSAQTGDTQEKGDQADDGQAKEGQTADGKTYKVALCLSGAANDMGWCQSAYDGLKLLEADYGCEVTYTENLTPDDIEAAFADYAASGYDVVIGHGYEFGDPAVDVAEQYPDTKFIVTEGEVSADNVASYVSKCEEGGYIMGMLAAGMSESGKVGFIGPIQGASLVKIMNGFEDGAKEVNPDIQVQTAWTGSFTDTALGKEAAQAMIDNGADVIGHCANESGTGAINAAKEAKVYATGDSYDQNDLAPDTILSSSVYHIPHVIEVAFKTVADGTFEGGIYQLGMADGAVSVAPYHNLDSAVPDELKQKISDKIAAIESGEFEVPCDTKPRA
;
A
#
# COMPACT_ATOMS: atom_id res chain seq x y z
N MET A 1 -29.83 -44.60 20.27
CA MET A 1 -29.84 -45.55 19.12
C MET A 1 -30.97 -45.15 18.19
N LYS A 2 -30.65 -44.79 16.94
CA LYS A 2 -31.36 -45.10 15.68
C LYS A 2 -32.91 -44.92 15.66
N ASN A 3 -33.58 -44.26 14.71
CA ASN A 3 -33.25 -43.80 13.36
C ASN A 3 -34.57 -43.27 12.70
N ARG A 4 -34.45 -42.55 11.58
CA ARG A 4 -35.39 -42.41 10.41
C ARG A 4 -36.31 -41.19 10.28
N MET A 5 -36.01 -40.34 9.29
CA MET A 5 -36.75 -40.18 7.99
C MET A 5 -36.09 -38.99 7.23
N ARG A 6 -35.36 -39.20 6.12
CA ARG A 6 -35.70 -39.45 4.71
C ARG A 6 -35.92 -38.19 3.85
N LEU A 7 -35.09 -38.11 2.80
CA LEU A 7 -35.01 -37.19 1.67
C LEU A 7 -36.33 -36.91 0.93
N ALA A 8 -36.41 -35.72 0.30
CA ALA A 8 -36.93 -35.58 -1.05
C ALA A 8 -36.31 -34.34 -1.76
N ALA A 9 -35.70 -34.58 -2.92
CA ALA A 9 -35.33 -33.59 -3.92
C ALA A 9 -36.38 -33.62 -5.05
N ALA A 10 -36.64 -32.48 -5.69
CA ALA A 10 -37.36 -32.45 -6.96
C ALA A 10 -36.85 -31.29 -7.83
N ALA A 11 -36.28 -31.67 -8.97
CA ALA A 11 -35.87 -30.83 -10.08
C ALA A 11 -37.08 -30.38 -10.91
N LEU A 12 -36.99 -29.21 -11.54
CA LEU A 12 -37.85 -28.83 -12.65
C LEU A 12 -36.98 -28.34 -13.82
N ALA A 13 -36.95 -29.14 -14.88
CA ALA A 13 -36.53 -28.74 -16.21
C ALA A 13 -37.78 -28.71 -17.10
N LEU A 14 -37.96 -27.64 -17.89
CA LEU A 14 -38.92 -27.63 -18.99
C LEU A 14 -38.28 -26.98 -20.21
N SER A 15 -38.17 -27.76 -21.27
CA SER A 15 -37.77 -27.40 -22.63
C SER A 15 -39.00 -27.23 -23.53
N MET A 16 -39.05 -26.21 -24.38
CA MET A 16 -39.69 -26.20 -25.72
C MET A 16 -39.00 -25.11 -26.55
N ALA A 17 -38.29 -25.47 -27.63
CA ALA A 17 -38.73 -25.40 -29.04
C ALA A 17 -39.26 -24.00 -29.43
N GLY A 18 -38.74 -23.24 -30.40
CA GLY A 18 -37.94 -23.51 -31.58
C GLY A 18 -38.54 -22.69 -32.71
N PHE A 19 -37.79 -21.78 -33.34
CA PHE A 19 -38.13 -21.19 -34.64
C PHE A 19 -36.83 -20.68 -35.29
N GLY A 20 -36.46 -21.27 -36.42
CA GLY A 20 -35.36 -20.80 -37.24
C GLY A 20 -35.78 -19.68 -38.19
N LEU A 21 -34.80 -19.04 -38.82
CA LEU A 21 -34.77 -18.61 -40.22
C LEU A 21 -33.44 -17.89 -40.51
N THR A 22 -32.74 -18.35 -41.58
CA THR A 22 -31.92 -17.59 -42.57
C THR A 22 -31.01 -16.44 -42.07
N GLY A 23 -29.72 -16.34 -42.40
CA GLY A 23 -28.91 -16.87 -43.50
C GLY A 23 -27.69 -15.94 -43.72
N CYS A 24 -26.80 -16.34 -44.63
CA CYS A 24 -25.70 -15.57 -45.25
C CYS A 24 -24.39 -15.32 -44.46
N SER A 25 -23.44 -16.23 -44.73
CA SER A 25 -22.05 -15.97 -45.18
C SER A 25 -21.53 -14.52 -45.22
N GLY A 26 -20.36 -14.31 -44.63
CA GLY A 26 -19.47 -13.19 -44.93
C GLY A 26 -18.11 -13.33 -44.23
N GLN A 27 -17.07 -13.70 -44.99
CA GLN A 27 -15.66 -13.58 -44.60
C GLN A 27 -15.24 -12.10 -44.51
N ALA A 28 -14.46 -11.75 -43.49
CA ALA A 28 -13.45 -10.68 -43.54
C ALA A 28 -12.41 -10.98 -42.44
N LYS A 29 -11.25 -11.55 -42.79
CA LYS A 29 -9.98 -10.87 -43.06
C LYS A 29 -9.41 -10.13 -41.85
N GLU A 30 -8.47 -10.81 -41.19
CA GLU A 30 -7.35 -10.21 -40.46
C GLU A 30 -6.61 -9.20 -41.35
N THR A 31 -6.15 -8.12 -40.75
CA THR A 31 -5.08 -7.30 -41.32
C THR A 31 -4.20 -6.85 -40.16
N GLU A 32 -3.02 -7.46 -40.10
CA GLU A 32 -1.85 -7.01 -39.35
C GLU A 32 -1.47 -5.59 -39.79
N ALA A 33 -1.19 -4.70 -38.83
CA ALA A 33 -0.49 -3.45 -39.08
C ALA A 33 0.87 -3.50 -38.37
N LYS A 34 1.91 -3.81 -39.15
CA LYS A 34 3.29 -3.42 -38.87
C LYS A 34 3.44 -1.92 -39.07
N THR A 35 4.17 -1.23 -38.20
CA THR A 35 4.88 -0.02 -38.61
C THR A 35 6.27 -0.05 -38.00
N GLU A 36 7.24 -0.06 -38.90
CA GLU A 36 8.67 -0.08 -38.66
C GLU A 36 9.18 1.28 -38.14
N ALA A 37 10.22 1.17 -37.32
CA ALA A 37 11.14 2.23 -36.97
C ALA A 37 11.92 2.75 -38.19
N ALA A 38 12.26 4.03 -38.19
CA ALA A 38 13.24 4.61 -39.10
C ALA A 38 14.31 5.38 -38.30
N ASP A 39 15.47 4.74 -38.22
CA ASP A 39 16.77 5.30 -37.90
C ASP A 39 17.23 6.26 -39.03
N LYS A 40 17.92 7.35 -38.66
CA LYS A 40 18.73 8.14 -39.59
C LYS A 40 20.05 8.53 -38.94
N GLN A 41 21.08 8.02 -39.60
CA GLN A 41 22.49 8.11 -39.33
C GLN A 41 23.12 9.50 -39.63
N ALA A 42 24.02 9.89 -38.72
CA ALA A 42 25.29 10.63 -38.85
C ALA A 42 25.54 11.69 -39.94
N GLY A 43 26.13 12.81 -39.49
CA GLY A 43 26.96 13.72 -40.28
C GLY A 43 28.03 14.38 -39.39
N SER A 44 29.30 14.09 -39.68
CA SER A 44 30.52 14.55 -39.00
C SER A 44 30.96 15.95 -39.39
N ALA A 45 31.51 16.73 -38.46
CA ALA A 45 32.63 17.66 -38.72
C ALA A 45 33.38 18.06 -37.42
N GLN A 46 34.70 17.81 -37.43
CA GLN A 46 35.80 18.39 -36.63
C GLN A 46 35.77 19.93 -36.63
N THR A 47 36.36 20.74 -35.73
CA THR A 47 37.47 20.66 -34.77
C THR A 47 37.45 21.97 -33.96
N GLY A 48 37.88 21.98 -32.70
CA GLY A 48 38.10 23.20 -31.93
C GLY A 48 38.63 22.92 -30.54
N ASP A 49 39.95 22.89 -30.42
CA ASP A 49 40.74 22.65 -29.23
C ASP A 49 40.59 23.80 -28.21
N THR A 50 40.17 23.54 -26.98
CA THR A 50 40.53 24.37 -25.82
C THR A 50 40.43 23.58 -24.52
N GLN A 51 41.60 23.36 -23.93
CA GLN A 51 41.85 22.66 -22.69
C GLN A 51 41.61 23.63 -21.51
N GLU A 52 40.55 23.40 -20.71
CA GLU A 52 40.40 24.01 -19.39
C GLU A 52 40.17 22.95 -18.31
N LYS A 53 40.83 23.19 -17.18
CA LYS A 53 40.91 22.40 -15.94
C LYS A 53 39.53 21.97 -15.44
N GLY A 54 39.38 20.67 -15.17
CA GLY A 54 38.21 20.09 -14.53
C GLY A 54 38.10 20.48 -13.06
N ASP A 55 36.97 21.09 -12.71
CA ASP A 55 36.34 20.95 -11.39
C ASP A 55 35.58 19.62 -11.40
N GLN A 56 35.90 18.76 -10.43
CA GLN A 56 35.14 17.55 -10.17
C GLN A 56 33.78 17.94 -9.62
N ALA A 57 32.74 17.73 -10.44
CA ALA A 57 31.38 17.59 -9.97
C ALA A 57 31.29 16.34 -9.10
N ASP A 58 30.79 16.54 -7.88
CA ASP A 58 30.37 15.54 -6.91
C ASP A 58 29.15 14.80 -7.50
N ASP A 59 29.41 13.70 -8.19
CA ASP A 59 28.40 12.74 -8.61
C ASP A 59 28.21 11.77 -7.45
N GLY A 60 27.17 12.02 -6.65
CA GLY A 60 26.78 11.18 -5.54
C GLY A 60 26.35 9.81 -6.04
N GLN A 61 27.30 8.88 -6.12
CA GLN A 61 27.00 7.46 -6.29
C GLN A 61 26.06 7.01 -5.16
N ALA A 62 24.87 6.55 -5.53
CA ALA A 62 24.03 5.72 -4.68
C ALA A 62 24.90 4.60 -4.11
N LYS A 63 24.90 4.44 -2.79
CA LYS A 63 25.63 3.35 -2.15
C LYS A 63 24.92 2.05 -2.53
N GLU A 64 25.55 1.25 -3.38
CA GLU A 64 25.18 -0.16 -3.59
C GLU A 64 25.09 -0.86 -2.22
N GLY A 65 23.95 -1.50 -1.94
CA GLY A 65 23.71 -2.30 -0.75
C GLY A 65 24.56 -3.57 -0.81
N GLN A 66 25.82 -3.51 -0.36
CA GLN A 66 26.67 -4.69 -0.32
C GLN A 66 26.20 -5.67 0.76
N THR A 67 26.00 -6.93 0.37
CA THR A 67 25.75 -8.04 1.30
C THR A 67 27.00 -8.30 2.14
N ALA A 68 26.84 -8.55 3.45
CA ALA A 68 27.98 -8.65 4.37
C ALA A 68 28.88 -9.87 4.07
N ASP A 69 28.31 -10.92 3.46
CA ASP A 69 28.99 -12.16 3.12
C ASP A 69 29.39 -12.26 1.63
N GLY A 70 29.07 -11.25 0.82
CA GLY A 70 29.31 -11.25 -0.62
C GLY A 70 28.51 -12.32 -1.38
N LYS A 71 27.47 -12.88 -0.75
CA LYS A 71 26.57 -13.87 -1.34
C LYS A 71 25.52 -13.18 -2.21
N THR A 72 25.20 -13.80 -3.34
CA THR A 72 23.99 -13.52 -4.11
C THR A 72 22.82 -14.28 -3.49
N TYR A 73 21.83 -13.56 -2.99
CA TYR A 73 20.64 -14.15 -2.37
C TYR A 73 19.58 -14.46 -3.43
N LYS A 74 18.95 -15.63 -3.32
CA LYS A 74 17.74 -15.98 -4.07
C LYS A 74 16.51 -15.57 -3.28
N VAL A 75 15.74 -14.62 -3.80
CA VAL A 75 14.57 -14.03 -3.14
C VAL A 75 13.31 -14.30 -3.96
N ALA A 76 12.28 -14.87 -3.32
CA ALA A 76 10.97 -15.06 -3.93
C ALA A 76 9.94 -14.16 -3.25
N LEU A 77 9.07 -13.53 -4.04
CA LEU A 77 7.92 -12.75 -3.55
C LEU A 77 6.61 -13.48 -3.88
N CYS A 78 5.72 -13.60 -2.91
CA CYS A 78 4.38 -14.16 -3.06
C CYS A 78 3.34 -13.06 -2.84
N LEU A 79 2.46 -12.87 -3.83
CA LEU A 79 1.43 -11.83 -3.88
C LEU A 79 0.03 -12.46 -4.01
N SER A 80 -0.95 -11.89 -3.32
CA SER A 80 -2.35 -12.31 -3.42
C SER A 80 -3.08 -11.73 -4.64
N GLY A 81 -2.57 -10.63 -5.19
CA GLY A 81 -3.05 -10.01 -6.43
C GLY A 81 -1.96 -9.94 -7.51
N ALA A 82 -2.29 -9.26 -8.62
CA ALA A 82 -1.36 -9.05 -9.72
C ALA A 82 -0.26 -8.04 -9.34
N ALA A 83 0.99 -8.32 -9.72
CA ALA A 83 2.13 -7.45 -9.46
C ALA A 83 2.04 -6.08 -10.16
N ASN A 84 1.08 -5.89 -11.07
CA ASN A 84 0.82 -4.64 -11.78
C ASN A 84 -0.53 -4.00 -11.44
N ASP A 85 -1.05 -4.24 -10.24
CA ASP A 85 -2.32 -3.66 -9.76
C ASP A 85 -2.30 -2.14 -9.54
N MET A 86 -1.16 -1.49 -9.80
CA MET A 86 -0.92 -0.05 -9.60
C MET A 86 -1.11 0.40 -8.13
N GLY A 87 -1.05 -0.52 -7.17
CA GLY A 87 -1.30 -0.26 -5.78
C GLY A 87 -0.49 -1.19 -4.87
N TRP A 88 -1.20 -1.96 -4.04
CA TRP A 88 -0.63 -2.75 -2.96
C TRP A 88 0.40 -3.77 -3.46
N CYS A 89 0.02 -4.65 -4.39
CA CYS A 89 0.91 -5.70 -4.87
C CYS A 89 2.06 -5.15 -5.74
N GLN A 90 1.80 -4.10 -6.53
CA GLN A 90 2.84 -3.37 -7.26
C GLN A 90 3.89 -2.80 -6.31
N SER A 91 3.49 -2.24 -5.16
CA SER A 91 4.43 -1.66 -4.20
C SER A 91 5.41 -2.69 -3.63
N ALA A 92 4.94 -3.91 -3.32
CA ALA A 92 5.83 -4.99 -2.92
C ALA A 92 6.72 -5.52 -4.05
N TYR A 93 6.19 -5.59 -5.28
CA TYR A 93 6.97 -5.95 -6.45
C TYR A 93 8.10 -4.92 -6.70
N ASP A 94 7.83 -3.63 -6.54
CA ASP A 94 8.84 -2.58 -6.63
C ASP A 94 9.91 -2.75 -5.55
N GLY A 95 9.52 -3.15 -4.32
CA GLY A 95 10.46 -3.56 -3.27
C GLY A 95 11.34 -4.74 -3.67
N LEU A 96 10.78 -5.78 -4.29
CA LEU A 96 11.58 -6.88 -4.83
C LEU A 96 12.56 -6.41 -5.91
N LYS A 97 12.16 -5.47 -6.76
CA LYS A 97 13.03 -4.88 -7.79
C LYS A 97 14.11 -3.98 -7.22
N LEU A 98 13.86 -3.31 -6.11
CA LEU A 98 14.88 -2.63 -5.33
C LEU A 98 15.94 -3.62 -4.84
N LEU A 99 15.55 -4.79 -4.31
CA LEU A 99 16.52 -5.82 -3.89
C LEU A 99 17.37 -6.36 -5.04
N GLU A 100 16.80 -6.51 -6.23
CA GLU A 100 17.54 -6.88 -7.45
C GLU A 100 18.56 -5.81 -7.83
N ALA A 101 18.16 -4.54 -7.83
CA ALA A 101 18.99 -3.42 -8.26
C ALA A 101 20.10 -3.09 -7.25
N ASP A 102 19.77 -3.00 -5.96
CA ASP A 102 20.65 -2.42 -4.96
C ASP A 102 21.51 -3.47 -4.24
N TYR A 103 21.02 -4.72 -4.16
CA TYR A 103 21.69 -5.84 -3.47
C TYR A 103 22.13 -6.97 -4.41
N GLY A 104 21.81 -6.87 -5.71
CA GLY A 104 22.17 -7.89 -6.70
C GLY A 104 21.49 -9.24 -6.48
N CYS A 105 20.29 -9.25 -5.88
CA CYS A 105 19.55 -10.48 -5.60
C CYS A 105 19.06 -11.16 -6.89
N GLU A 106 19.04 -12.50 -6.90
CA GLU A 106 18.30 -13.27 -7.89
C GLU A 106 16.82 -13.35 -7.47
N VAL A 107 15.97 -12.58 -8.15
CA VAL A 107 14.57 -12.41 -7.74
C VAL A 107 13.58 -13.18 -8.60
N THR A 108 12.50 -13.64 -7.98
CA THR A 108 11.31 -14.18 -8.67
C THR A 108 10.05 -13.82 -7.90
N TYR A 109 8.88 -14.01 -8.52
CA TYR A 109 7.61 -13.83 -7.84
C TYR A 109 6.52 -14.79 -8.34
N THR A 110 5.54 -15.03 -7.48
CA THR A 110 4.24 -15.64 -7.82
C THR A 110 3.14 -14.68 -7.41
N GLU A 111 2.15 -14.49 -8.28
CA GLU A 111 1.03 -13.57 -8.09
C GLU A 111 -0.31 -14.28 -8.17
N ASN A 112 -1.37 -13.59 -7.72
CA ASN A 112 -2.74 -14.11 -7.69
C ASN A 112 -2.91 -15.39 -6.85
N LEU A 113 -2.14 -15.53 -5.76
CA LEU A 113 -2.28 -16.67 -4.85
C LEU A 113 -3.59 -16.56 -4.06
N THR A 114 -4.36 -17.65 -4.05
CA THR A 114 -5.48 -17.78 -3.12
C THR A 114 -4.97 -18.33 -1.78
N PRO A 115 -5.73 -18.18 -0.67
CA PRO A 115 -5.31 -18.72 0.62
C PRO A 115 -4.96 -20.23 0.59
N ASP A 116 -5.61 -21.00 -0.27
CA ASP A 116 -5.35 -22.45 -0.43
C ASP A 116 -4.03 -22.75 -1.17
N ASP A 117 -3.48 -21.77 -1.90
CA ASP A 117 -2.25 -21.91 -2.69
C ASP A 117 -0.98 -21.49 -1.93
N ILE A 118 -1.11 -20.64 -0.90
CA ILE A 118 0.03 -19.95 -0.27
C ILE A 118 1.04 -20.92 0.34
N GLU A 119 0.58 -21.89 1.14
CA GLU A 119 1.47 -22.85 1.83
C GLU A 119 2.30 -23.65 0.81
N ALA A 120 1.66 -24.10 -0.28
CA ALA A 120 2.34 -24.83 -1.34
C ALA A 120 3.40 -23.97 -2.05
N ALA A 121 3.07 -22.71 -2.37
CA ALA A 121 4.02 -21.79 -3.01
C ALA A 121 5.25 -21.53 -2.12
N PHE A 122 5.05 -21.32 -0.81
CA PHE A 122 6.14 -21.17 0.14
C PHE A 122 7.01 -22.41 0.23
N ALA A 123 6.40 -23.59 0.34
CA ALA A 123 7.12 -24.85 0.40
C ALA A 123 7.93 -25.11 -0.89
N ASP A 124 7.37 -24.79 -2.06
CA ASP A 124 8.05 -24.96 -3.35
C ASP A 124 9.29 -24.08 -3.48
N TYR A 125 9.22 -22.80 -3.07
CA TYR A 125 10.39 -21.91 -3.07
C TYR A 125 11.45 -22.36 -2.07
N ALA A 126 11.04 -22.72 -0.85
CA ALA A 126 11.96 -23.22 0.18
C ALA A 126 12.66 -24.51 -0.29
N ALA A 127 11.92 -25.47 -0.83
CA ALA A 127 12.46 -26.71 -1.39
C ALA A 127 13.37 -26.47 -2.61
N SER A 128 13.13 -25.40 -3.36
CA SER A 128 13.97 -24.96 -4.50
C SER A 128 15.22 -24.20 -4.06
N GLY A 129 15.50 -24.12 -2.76
CA GLY A 129 16.68 -23.49 -2.19
C GLY A 129 16.68 -21.98 -2.42
N TYR A 130 15.54 -21.33 -2.22
CA TYR A 130 15.50 -19.88 -2.03
C TYR A 130 15.94 -19.53 -0.60
N ASP A 131 16.74 -18.48 -0.48
CA ASP A 131 17.26 -18.02 0.80
C ASP A 131 16.20 -17.24 1.57
N VAL A 132 15.40 -16.44 0.84
CA VAL A 132 14.34 -15.60 1.38
C VAL A 132 13.05 -15.82 0.59
N VAL A 133 11.94 -16.01 1.31
CA VAL A 133 10.59 -16.02 0.76
C VAL A 133 9.78 -14.92 1.45
N ILE A 134 9.30 -13.96 0.66
CA ILE A 134 8.54 -12.80 1.12
C ILE A 134 7.06 -13.06 0.82
N GLY A 135 6.21 -13.03 1.85
CA GLY A 135 4.76 -12.99 1.73
C GLY A 135 4.23 -11.58 1.95
N HIS A 136 3.57 -11.00 0.95
CA HIS A 136 3.07 -9.63 1.06
C HIS A 136 1.59 -9.58 1.48
N GLY A 137 1.34 -9.49 2.78
CA GLY A 137 0.00 -9.37 3.35
C GLY A 137 -0.19 -10.27 4.57
N TYR A 138 -1.23 -9.99 5.36
CA TYR A 138 -1.52 -10.73 6.59
C TYR A 138 -1.84 -12.21 6.33
N GLU A 139 -2.44 -12.52 5.18
CA GLU A 139 -2.85 -13.86 4.76
C GLU A 139 -1.66 -14.82 4.59
N PHE A 140 -0.44 -14.29 4.46
CA PHE A 140 0.79 -15.05 4.33
C PHE A 140 1.40 -15.45 5.68
N GLY A 141 0.88 -14.94 6.81
CA GLY A 141 1.41 -15.17 8.15
C GLY A 141 1.43 -16.64 8.56
N ASP A 142 0.25 -17.22 8.82
CA ASP A 142 0.15 -18.60 9.30
C ASP A 142 0.84 -19.62 8.36
N PRO A 143 0.67 -19.54 7.02
CA PRO A 143 1.41 -20.42 6.10
C PRO A 143 2.93 -20.28 6.19
N ALA A 144 3.46 -19.08 6.47
CA ALA A 144 4.89 -18.88 6.66
C ALA A 144 5.39 -19.69 7.86
N VAL A 145 4.66 -19.65 8.98
CA VAL A 145 5.00 -20.38 10.21
C VAL A 145 4.96 -21.89 9.97
N ASP A 146 3.90 -22.38 9.33
CA ASP A 146 3.72 -23.81 9.08
C ASP A 146 4.81 -24.40 8.16
N VAL A 147 5.23 -23.64 7.13
CA VAL A 147 6.31 -24.07 6.23
C VAL A 147 7.68 -23.90 6.88
N ALA A 148 7.88 -22.83 7.65
CA ALA A 148 9.17 -22.50 8.25
C ALA A 148 9.74 -23.60 9.15
N GLU A 149 8.88 -24.34 9.86
CA GLU A 149 9.26 -25.50 10.68
C GLU A 149 9.97 -26.59 9.86
N GLN A 150 9.63 -26.73 8.59
CA GLN A 150 10.17 -27.75 7.68
C GLN A 150 11.45 -27.30 6.98
N TYR A 151 11.69 -25.97 6.90
CA TYR A 151 12.79 -25.36 6.16
C TYR A 151 13.54 -24.31 7.01
N PRO A 152 14.28 -24.73 8.06
CA PRO A 152 14.91 -23.81 9.02
C PRO A 152 15.98 -22.89 8.40
N ASP A 153 16.55 -23.29 7.26
CA ASP A 153 17.58 -22.53 6.55
C ASP A 153 16.99 -21.38 5.71
N THR A 154 15.72 -21.49 5.27
CA THR A 154 15.02 -20.43 4.53
C THR A 154 14.46 -19.40 5.51
N LYS A 155 14.62 -18.11 5.18
CA LYS A 155 14.02 -17.00 5.95
C LYS A 155 12.71 -16.57 5.31
N PHE A 156 11.69 -16.46 6.14
CA PHE A 156 10.37 -16.02 5.72
C PHE A 156 10.13 -14.61 6.26
N ILE A 157 9.84 -13.69 5.36
CA ILE A 157 9.49 -12.31 5.70
C ILE A 157 8.01 -12.13 5.35
N VAL A 158 7.21 -11.66 6.30
CA VAL A 158 5.79 -11.38 6.08
C VAL A 158 5.55 -9.90 6.31
N THR A 159 5.05 -9.16 5.32
CA THR A 159 4.63 -7.77 5.54
C THR A 159 3.19 -7.73 6.04
N GLU A 160 2.87 -6.84 6.97
CA GLU A 160 1.56 -6.73 7.60
C GLU A 160 1.07 -8.04 8.25
N GLY A 161 2.01 -8.92 8.62
CA GLY A 161 1.72 -10.13 9.39
C GLY A 161 1.70 -9.87 10.90
N GLU A 162 1.10 -10.79 11.66
CA GLU A 162 1.04 -10.71 13.13
C GLU A 162 1.63 -11.97 13.81
N VAL A 163 2.48 -12.69 13.08
CA VAL A 163 3.05 -13.97 13.54
C VAL A 163 4.57 -13.99 13.42
N SER A 164 5.21 -14.89 14.15
CA SER A 164 6.65 -15.09 14.06
C SER A 164 7.06 -16.51 14.49
N ALA A 165 8.27 -16.89 14.08
CA ALA A 165 8.98 -18.12 14.44
C ALA A 165 10.48 -17.87 14.26
N ASP A 166 11.37 -18.79 14.64
CA ASP A 166 12.83 -18.56 14.60
C ASP A 166 13.37 -18.07 13.23
N ASN A 167 12.76 -18.53 12.13
CA ASN A 167 13.06 -18.12 10.76
C ASN A 167 11.89 -17.40 10.07
N VAL A 168 10.94 -16.84 10.82
CA VAL A 168 9.81 -16.04 10.32
C VAL A 168 9.76 -14.70 11.03
N ALA A 169 9.82 -13.61 10.26
CA ALA A 169 9.70 -12.25 10.77
C ALA A 169 8.55 -11.52 10.09
N SER A 170 7.64 -10.95 10.88
CA SER A 170 6.61 -10.05 10.40
C SER A 170 7.06 -8.59 10.51
N TYR A 171 6.81 -7.79 9.48
CA TYR A 171 7.08 -6.35 9.43
C TYR A 171 5.79 -5.59 9.19
N VAL A 172 5.37 -4.79 10.16
CA VAL A 172 4.08 -4.11 10.17
C VAL A 172 4.30 -2.61 10.18
N SER A 173 3.64 -1.90 9.29
CA SER A 173 3.73 -0.45 9.21
C SER A 173 2.85 0.18 10.30
N LYS A 174 3.37 1.16 11.04
CA LYS A 174 2.59 1.92 12.04
C LYS A 174 1.70 2.98 11.38
N CYS A 175 0.79 2.54 10.51
CA CYS A 175 -0.08 3.42 9.71
C CYS A 175 -0.93 4.39 10.57
N GLU A 176 -1.20 4.03 11.82
CA GLU A 176 -1.85 4.89 12.81
C GLU A 176 -1.10 6.20 13.05
N GLU A 177 0.23 6.24 12.90
CA GLU A 177 1.02 7.47 13.03
C GLU A 177 0.68 8.46 11.92
N GLY A 178 0.54 7.98 10.68
CA GLY A 178 0.09 8.79 9.55
C GLY A 178 -1.35 9.25 9.71
N GLY A 179 -2.23 8.34 10.15
CA GLY A 179 -3.62 8.65 10.51
C GLY A 179 -3.70 9.77 11.55
N TYR A 180 -2.90 9.70 12.61
CA TYR A 180 -2.82 10.72 13.66
C TYR A 180 -2.49 12.11 13.12
N ILE A 181 -1.45 12.21 12.30
CA ILE A 181 -1.07 13.50 11.72
C ILE A 181 -2.15 14.03 10.76
N MET A 182 -2.77 13.16 9.95
CA MET A 182 -3.90 13.57 9.09
C MET A 182 -5.10 14.05 9.90
N GLY A 183 -5.36 13.45 11.06
CA GLY A 183 -6.37 13.90 12.02
C GLY A 183 -6.10 15.29 12.56
N MET A 184 -4.86 15.54 13.00
CA MET A 184 -4.43 16.87 13.46
C MET A 184 -4.62 17.93 12.36
N LEU A 185 -4.19 17.62 11.14
CA LEU A 185 -4.32 18.50 9.98
C LEU A 185 -5.79 18.78 9.67
N ALA A 186 -6.64 17.75 9.63
CA ALA A 186 -8.05 17.89 9.34
C ALA A 186 -8.77 18.74 10.40
N ALA A 187 -8.53 18.51 11.69
CA ALA A 187 -9.13 19.30 12.76
C ALA A 187 -8.64 20.76 12.77
N GLY A 188 -7.36 20.99 12.44
CA GLY A 188 -6.79 22.34 12.37
C GLY A 188 -7.26 23.15 11.15
N MET A 189 -7.71 22.47 10.10
CA MET A 189 -8.26 23.09 8.88
C MET A 189 -9.79 23.17 8.87
N SER A 190 -10.49 22.48 9.77
CA SER A 190 -11.94 22.50 9.87
C SER A 190 -12.46 23.82 10.44
N GLU A 191 -13.41 24.43 9.75
CA GLU A 191 -14.16 25.61 10.23
C GLU A 191 -15.48 25.19 10.91
N SER A 192 -16.03 24.05 10.52
CA SER A 192 -17.31 23.51 10.98
C SER A 192 -17.21 22.80 12.34
N GLY A 193 -16.00 22.39 12.74
CA GLY A 193 -15.79 21.50 13.87
C GLY A 193 -16.20 20.04 13.59
N LYS A 194 -16.41 19.68 12.32
CA LYS A 194 -16.83 18.35 11.88
C LYS A 194 -15.93 17.87 10.75
N VAL A 195 -15.41 16.66 10.89
CA VAL A 195 -14.58 16.00 9.88
C VAL A 195 -15.13 14.61 9.60
N GLY A 196 -14.82 14.07 8.43
CA GLY A 196 -15.22 12.74 8.00
C GLY A 196 -14.01 11.84 7.76
N PHE A 197 -14.12 10.55 8.07
CA PHE A 197 -13.09 9.55 7.75
C PHE A 197 -13.72 8.25 7.23
N ILE A 198 -13.29 7.78 6.07
CA ILE A 198 -13.91 6.66 5.36
C ILE A 198 -12.93 5.49 5.25
N GLY A 199 -13.36 4.32 5.73
CA GLY A 199 -12.64 3.06 5.56
C GLY A 199 -13.36 2.11 4.59
N PRO A 200 -12.66 1.07 4.09
CA PRO A 200 -13.26 0.05 3.23
C PRO A 200 -13.97 -1.00 4.09
N ILE A 201 -13.23 -2.02 4.54
CA ILE A 201 -13.68 -3.11 5.39
C ILE A 201 -12.98 -2.98 6.76
N GLN A 202 -13.68 -3.33 7.83
CA GLN A 202 -13.08 -3.36 9.17
C GLN A 202 -12.03 -4.47 9.26
N GLY A 203 -10.78 -4.08 9.45
CA GLY A 203 -9.63 -4.93 9.75
C GLY A 203 -8.67 -4.17 10.65
N ALA A 204 -7.81 -4.88 11.40
CA ALA A 204 -6.95 -4.28 12.42
C ALA A 204 -6.16 -3.06 11.89
N SER A 205 -5.54 -3.19 10.71
CA SER A 205 -4.78 -2.10 10.07
C SER A 205 -5.63 -0.89 9.69
N LEU A 206 -6.86 -1.09 9.23
CA LEU A 206 -7.73 0.03 8.85
C LEU A 206 -8.35 0.71 10.08
N VAL A 207 -8.65 -0.09 11.11
CA VAL A 207 -9.20 0.42 12.36
C VAL A 207 -8.17 1.28 13.10
N LYS A 208 -6.90 0.86 13.17
CA LYS A 208 -5.85 1.67 13.82
C LYS A 208 -5.61 3.00 13.10
N ILE A 209 -5.70 3.04 11.76
CA ILE A 209 -5.60 4.30 10.99
C ILE A 209 -6.76 5.24 11.35
N MET A 210 -8.00 4.74 11.31
CA MET A 210 -9.19 5.54 11.61
C MET A 210 -9.20 6.05 13.05
N ASN A 211 -8.80 5.19 14.01
CA ASN A 211 -8.69 5.57 15.42
C ASN A 211 -7.55 6.59 15.63
N GLY A 212 -6.42 6.42 14.97
CA GLY A 212 -5.32 7.39 14.96
C GLY A 212 -5.79 8.76 14.46
N PHE A 213 -6.53 8.81 13.36
CA PHE A 213 -7.13 10.04 12.83
C PHE A 213 -8.05 10.71 13.86
N GLU A 214 -8.91 9.95 14.54
CA GLU A 214 -9.76 10.50 15.58
C GLU A 214 -8.96 11.07 16.76
N ASP A 215 -7.92 10.36 17.20
CA ASP A 215 -7.09 10.78 18.33
C ASP A 215 -6.29 12.05 18.01
N GLY A 216 -5.69 12.11 16.81
CA GLY A 216 -4.98 13.30 16.34
C GLY A 216 -5.90 14.51 16.15
N ALA A 217 -7.12 14.30 15.63
CA ALA A 217 -8.11 15.36 15.51
C ALA A 217 -8.47 15.94 16.88
N LYS A 218 -8.68 15.08 17.89
CA LYS A 218 -9.01 15.49 19.26
C LYS A 218 -7.85 16.17 20.00
N GLU A 219 -6.59 15.89 19.63
CA GLU A 219 -5.45 16.65 20.17
C GLU A 219 -5.48 18.12 19.74
N VAL A 220 -5.97 18.41 18.53
CA VAL A 220 -6.08 19.78 18.02
C VAL A 220 -7.35 20.45 18.53
N ASN A 221 -8.47 19.75 18.46
CA ASN A 221 -9.76 20.24 18.93
C ASN A 221 -10.50 19.12 19.70
N PRO A 222 -10.51 19.16 21.05
CA PRO A 222 -11.16 18.15 21.87
C PRO A 222 -12.67 17.99 21.63
N ASP A 223 -13.33 19.01 21.08
CA ASP A 223 -14.76 19.03 20.78
C ASP A 223 -15.07 18.66 19.31
N ILE A 224 -14.05 18.31 18.50
CA ILE A 224 -14.22 17.92 17.10
C ILE A 224 -15.15 16.70 16.99
N GLN A 225 -16.05 16.74 16.01
CA GLN A 225 -16.90 15.60 15.68
C GLN A 225 -16.32 14.86 14.48
N VAL A 226 -15.90 13.62 14.70
CA VAL A 226 -15.40 12.74 13.64
C VAL A 226 -16.53 11.81 13.20
N GLN A 227 -16.97 11.97 11.95
CA GLN A 227 -17.92 11.05 11.31
C GLN A 227 -17.15 9.91 10.65
N THR A 228 -17.50 8.67 10.94
CA THR A 228 -16.83 7.49 10.36
C THR A 228 -17.79 6.65 9.52
N ALA A 229 -17.32 6.09 8.40
CA ALA A 229 -18.08 5.14 7.61
C ALA A 229 -17.18 4.02 7.05
N TRP A 230 -17.76 2.84 6.89
CA TRP A 230 -17.13 1.68 6.26
C TRP A 230 -17.92 1.33 5.00
N THR A 231 -17.32 1.47 3.82
CA THR A 231 -18.02 1.26 2.53
C THR A 231 -18.28 -0.22 2.23
N GLY A 232 -17.50 -1.12 2.84
CA GLY A 232 -17.50 -2.55 2.52
C GLY A 232 -16.78 -2.89 1.21
N SER A 233 -16.05 -1.95 0.60
CA SER A 233 -15.33 -2.14 -0.66
C SER A 233 -14.03 -1.35 -0.69
N PHE A 234 -13.00 -1.94 -1.31
CA PHE A 234 -11.73 -1.26 -1.60
C PHE A 234 -11.73 -0.57 -2.98
N THR A 235 -12.68 -0.89 -3.87
CA THR A 235 -12.64 -0.49 -5.29
C THR A 235 -13.90 0.21 -5.78
N ASP A 236 -14.99 0.17 -5.01
CA ASP A 236 -16.23 0.85 -5.39
C ASP A 236 -16.13 2.35 -5.08
N THR A 237 -15.77 3.13 -6.09
CA THR A 237 -15.64 4.60 -5.99
C THR A 237 -16.99 5.29 -5.80
N ALA A 238 -18.10 4.67 -6.23
CA ALA A 238 -19.43 5.25 -6.01
C ALA A 238 -19.81 5.20 -4.53
N LEU A 239 -19.56 4.09 -3.84
CA LEU A 239 -19.77 3.97 -2.40
C LEU A 239 -18.92 4.95 -1.60
N GLY A 240 -17.64 5.14 -1.98
CA GLY A 240 -16.77 6.14 -1.35
C GLY A 240 -17.30 7.57 -1.51
N LYS A 241 -17.78 7.91 -2.72
CA LYS A 241 -18.40 9.21 -3.02
C LYS A 241 -19.68 9.42 -2.22
N GLU A 242 -20.56 8.42 -2.16
CA GLU A 242 -21.83 8.49 -1.41
C GLU A 242 -21.59 8.69 0.09
N ALA A 243 -20.63 7.96 0.68
CA ALA A 243 -20.26 8.10 2.08
C ALA A 243 -19.73 9.51 2.39
N ALA A 244 -18.82 10.04 1.56
CA ALA A 244 -18.29 11.39 1.71
C ALA A 244 -19.37 12.45 1.55
N GLN A 245 -20.24 12.33 0.55
CA GLN A 245 -21.35 13.26 0.34
C GLN A 245 -22.28 13.29 1.57
N ALA A 246 -22.60 12.13 2.15
CA ALA A 246 -23.42 12.07 3.35
C ALA A 246 -22.75 12.76 4.56
N MET A 247 -21.44 12.66 4.71
CA MET A 247 -20.70 13.35 5.78
C MET A 247 -20.70 14.88 5.57
N ILE A 248 -20.51 15.32 4.32
CA ILE A 248 -20.54 16.72 3.91
C ILE A 248 -21.93 17.32 4.12
N ASP A 249 -22.99 16.60 3.74
CA ASP A 249 -24.39 16.99 3.97
C ASP A 249 -24.70 17.11 5.47
N ASN A 250 -24.02 16.31 6.31
CA ASN A 250 -24.07 16.41 7.77
C ASN A 250 -23.08 17.44 8.36
N GLY A 251 -22.40 18.19 7.49
CA GLY A 251 -21.61 19.37 7.82
C GLY A 251 -20.11 19.14 7.98
N ALA A 252 -19.56 17.99 7.57
CA ALA A 252 -18.11 17.82 7.53
C ALA A 252 -17.49 18.68 6.43
N ASP A 253 -16.38 19.36 6.74
CA ASP A 253 -15.64 20.23 5.81
C ASP A 253 -14.19 19.78 5.57
N VAL A 254 -13.80 18.64 6.14
CA VAL A 254 -12.61 17.89 5.75
C VAL A 254 -12.94 16.41 5.70
N ILE A 255 -12.61 15.74 4.59
CA ILE A 255 -12.86 14.31 4.37
C ILE A 255 -11.54 13.55 4.18
N GLY A 256 -11.21 12.65 5.11
CA GLY A 256 -10.12 11.69 4.96
C GLY A 256 -10.60 10.30 4.60
N HIS A 257 -9.68 9.42 4.20
CA HIS A 257 -9.97 8.01 3.97
C HIS A 257 -8.76 7.11 4.21
N CYS A 258 -9.00 5.80 4.29
CA CYS A 258 -8.01 4.72 4.17
C CYS A 258 -8.51 3.61 3.22
N ALA A 259 -9.28 3.99 2.20
CA ALA A 259 -10.15 3.08 1.44
C ALA A 259 -9.64 2.75 0.02
N ASN A 260 -8.34 2.80 -0.24
CA ASN A 260 -7.74 2.51 -1.56
C ASN A 260 -8.48 3.22 -2.71
N GLU A 261 -8.84 2.52 -3.80
CA GLU A 261 -9.54 3.10 -4.95
C GLU A 261 -10.91 3.69 -4.56
N SER A 262 -11.67 3.06 -3.65
CA SER A 262 -12.90 3.66 -3.10
C SER A 262 -12.66 5.07 -2.51
N GLY A 263 -11.48 5.31 -1.94
CA GLY A 263 -11.05 6.61 -1.41
C GLY A 263 -11.01 7.72 -2.48
N THR A 264 -10.73 7.39 -3.74
CA THR A 264 -10.77 8.37 -4.84
C THR A 264 -12.18 8.95 -5.05
N GLY A 265 -13.22 8.15 -4.77
CA GLY A 265 -14.60 8.62 -4.76
C GLY A 265 -14.86 9.67 -3.67
N ALA A 266 -14.29 9.46 -2.48
CA ALA A 266 -14.38 10.42 -1.38
C ALA A 266 -13.65 11.74 -1.70
N ILE A 267 -12.43 11.64 -2.26
CA ILE A 267 -11.66 12.80 -2.76
C ILE A 267 -12.48 13.58 -3.79
N ASN A 268 -13.14 12.89 -4.74
CA ASN A 268 -13.97 13.55 -5.75
C ASN A 268 -15.18 14.26 -5.14
N ALA A 269 -15.83 13.68 -4.13
CA ALA A 269 -16.92 14.36 -3.41
C ALA A 269 -16.44 15.64 -2.73
N ALA A 270 -15.30 15.59 -2.04
CA ALA A 270 -14.71 16.75 -1.38
C ALA A 270 -14.38 17.86 -2.39
N LYS A 271 -13.75 17.49 -3.52
CA LYS A 271 -13.44 18.39 -4.63
C LYS A 271 -14.69 19.07 -5.21
N GLU A 272 -15.74 18.30 -5.48
CA GLU A 272 -17.01 18.82 -6.01
C GLU A 272 -17.70 19.78 -5.04
N ALA A 273 -17.66 19.45 -3.74
CA ALA A 273 -18.21 20.28 -2.66
C ALA A 273 -17.30 21.46 -2.27
N LYS A 274 -16.06 21.50 -2.78
CA LYS A 274 -15.01 22.48 -2.43
C LYS A 274 -14.69 22.51 -0.94
N VAL A 275 -14.69 21.33 -0.32
CA VAL A 275 -14.20 21.10 1.04
C VAL A 275 -12.85 20.39 0.97
N TYR A 276 -12.09 20.40 2.05
CA TYR A 276 -10.76 19.78 2.06
C TYR A 276 -10.83 18.26 2.12
N ALA A 277 -9.72 17.62 1.75
CA ALA A 277 -9.51 16.19 1.87
C ALA A 277 -8.09 15.85 2.36
N THR A 278 -7.90 14.65 2.89
CA THR A 278 -6.57 14.06 3.13
C THR A 278 -6.44 12.76 2.35
N GLY A 279 -5.28 12.54 1.71
CA GLY A 279 -4.97 11.29 1.03
C GLY A 279 -4.38 10.22 1.95
N ASP A 280 -4.23 9.01 1.42
CA ASP A 280 -3.70 7.86 2.15
C ASP A 280 -2.96 6.89 1.21
N SER A 281 -2.03 6.12 1.78
CA SER A 281 -1.15 5.13 1.14
C SER A 281 -0.04 5.72 0.25
N TYR A 282 -0.32 6.74 -0.55
CA TYR A 282 0.66 7.45 -1.38
C TYR A 282 0.28 8.93 -1.51
N ASP A 283 1.15 9.74 -2.12
CA ASP A 283 0.83 11.14 -2.36
C ASP A 283 -0.23 11.29 -3.45
N GLN A 284 -1.45 11.63 -3.02
CA GLN A 284 -2.63 11.71 -3.88
C GLN A 284 -2.91 13.12 -4.42
N ASN A 285 -2.01 14.09 -4.23
CA ASN A 285 -2.26 15.50 -4.58
C ASN A 285 -2.77 15.70 -6.02
N ASP A 286 -2.23 14.96 -6.99
CA ASP A 286 -2.60 15.07 -8.41
C ASP A 286 -4.09 14.79 -8.69
N LEU A 287 -4.80 14.06 -7.83
CA LEU A 287 -6.23 13.77 -7.99
C LEU A 287 -7.09 15.03 -7.77
N ALA A 288 -6.72 15.86 -6.81
CA ALA A 288 -7.45 17.06 -6.44
C ALA A 288 -6.52 18.09 -5.75
N PRO A 289 -5.63 18.75 -6.52
CA PRO A 289 -4.53 19.55 -5.96
C PRO A 289 -5.00 20.79 -5.19
N ASP A 290 -6.24 21.23 -5.42
CA ASP A 290 -6.85 22.38 -4.74
C ASP A 290 -7.63 22.01 -3.46
N THR A 291 -7.81 20.72 -3.17
CA THR A 291 -8.57 20.27 -2.00
C THR A 291 -7.84 19.25 -1.13
N ILE A 292 -6.86 18.52 -1.65
CA ILE A 292 -6.04 17.59 -0.85
C ILE A 292 -4.98 18.36 -0.08
N LEU A 293 -5.13 18.39 1.24
CA LEU A 293 -4.24 19.10 2.16
C LEU A 293 -2.87 18.44 2.24
N SER A 294 -2.82 17.11 2.33
CA SER A 294 -1.63 16.27 2.37
C SER A 294 -2.09 14.80 2.29
N SER A 295 -1.15 13.85 2.29
CA SER A 295 -1.42 12.41 2.30
C SER A 295 -0.53 11.70 3.33
N SER A 296 -1.08 10.69 4.00
CA SER A 296 -0.28 9.65 4.66
C SER A 296 0.35 8.74 3.60
N VAL A 297 1.66 8.48 3.68
CA VAL A 297 2.42 7.70 2.69
C VAL A 297 3.08 6.51 3.36
N TYR A 298 2.93 5.32 2.78
CA TYR A 298 3.54 4.07 3.26
C TYR A 298 4.62 3.59 2.29
N HIS A 299 5.84 3.44 2.79
CA HIS A 299 7.01 3.10 1.98
C HIS A 299 7.29 1.58 1.99
N ILE A 300 6.39 0.79 1.37
CA ILE A 300 6.52 -0.67 1.34
C ILE A 300 7.85 -1.17 0.74
N PRO A 301 8.40 -0.58 -0.34
CA PRO A 301 9.73 -0.96 -0.82
C PRO A 301 10.81 -0.83 0.25
N HIS A 302 10.77 0.25 1.04
CA HIS A 302 11.68 0.47 2.17
C HIS A 302 11.45 -0.53 3.30
N VAL A 303 10.20 -0.88 3.62
CA VAL A 303 9.90 -1.94 4.60
C VAL A 303 10.51 -3.28 4.19
N ILE A 304 10.38 -3.66 2.91
CA ILE A 304 10.98 -4.88 2.35
C ILE A 304 12.51 -4.79 2.40
N GLU A 305 13.08 -3.64 2.07
CA GLU A 305 14.53 -3.42 2.14
C GLU A 305 15.05 -3.59 3.57
N VAL A 306 14.44 -2.91 4.55
CA VAL A 306 14.80 -3.02 5.97
C VAL A 306 14.76 -4.47 6.42
N ALA A 307 13.70 -5.21 6.06
CA ALA A 307 13.55 -6.61 6.40
C ALA A 307 14.64 -7.48 5.77
N PHE A 308 14.87 -7.33 4.46
CA PHE A 308 15.90 -8.07 3.74
C PHE A 308 17.31 -7.75 4.25
N LYS A 309 17.57 -6.51 4.63
CA LYS A 309 18.88 -6.08 5.14
C LYS A 309 19.30 -6.88 6.36
N THR A 310 18.36 -7.26 7.24
CA THR A 310 18.67 -8.15 8.38
C THR A 310 19.20 -9.51 7.92
N VAL A 311 18.68 -10.05 6.82
CA VAL A 311 19.20 -11.29 6.21
C VAL A 311 20.58 -11.04 5.60
N ALA A 312 20.72 -9.99 4.79
CA ALA A 312 21.97 -9.65 4.11
C ALA A 312 23.13 -9.35 5.06
N ASP A 313 22.83 -8.81 6.25
CA ASP A 313 23.80 -8.52 7.31
C ASP A 313 24.05 -9.74 8.23
N GLY A 314 23.30 -10.84 8.08
CA GLY A 314 23.38 -12.01 8.94
C GLY A 314 22.84 -11.79 10.37
N THR A 315 21.97 -10.79 10.54
CA THR A 315 21.36 -10.39 11.81
C THR A 315 19.87 -10.71 11.90
N PHE A 316 19.34 -11.46 10.94
CA PHE A 316 17.93 -11.87 10.92
C PHE A 316 17.55 -12.58 12.21
N GLU A 317 16.53 -12.08 12.87
CA GLU A 317 15.87 -12.71 14.00
C GLU A 317 14.37 -12.79 13.71
N GLY A 318 13.76 -13.91 14.11
CA GLY A 318 12.31 -14.05 14.11
C GLY A 318 11.66 -13.05 15.06
N GLY A 319 10.55 -12.43 14.65
CA GLY A 319 9.89 -11.42 15.46
C GLY A 319 8.76 -10.71 14.74
N ILE A 320 8.10 -9.80 15.45
CA ILE A 320 7.13 -8.86 14.88
C ILE A 320 7.74 -7.48 15.06
N TYR A 321 8.08 -6.84 13.95
CA TYR A 321 8.74 -5.55 13.88
C TYR A 321 7.76 -4.49 13.42
N GLN A 322 7.57 -3.46 14.23
CA GLN A 322 6.68 -2.34 13.92
C GLN A 322 7.51 -1.18 13.40
N LEU A 323 7.33 -0.81 12.14
CA LEU A 323 8.08 0.26 11.47
C LEU A 323 7.19 1.49 11.29
N GLY A 324 7.59 2.63 11.86
CA GLY A 324 6.85 3.89 11.79
C GLY A 324 7.59 5.01 11.07
N MET A 325 7.26 6.25 11.43
CA MET A 325 7.96 7.45 10.96
C MET A 325 9.43 7.45 11.37
N ALA A 326 9.74 6.99 12.59
CA ALA A 326 11.11 6.85 13.09
C ALA A 326 11.98 5.97 12.19
N ASP A 327 11.35 5.00 11.52
CA ASP A 327 12.01 4.01 10.66
C ASP A 327 11.93 4.39 9.18
N GLY A 328 11.25 5.48 8.82
CA GLY A 328 11.00 5.89 7.44
C GLY A 328 9.95 5.06 6.69
N ALA A 329 9.23 4.17 7.38
CA ALA A 329 8.17 3.35 6.77
C ALA A 329 6.87 4.14 6.55
N VAL A 330 6.64 5.19 7.34
CA VAL A 330 5.48 6.07 7.24
C VAL A 330 5.97 7.50 7.12
N SER A 331 5.33 8.30 6.26
CA SER A 331 5.62 9.74 6.17
C SER A 331 4.37 10.53 5.80
N VAL A 332 4.47 11.85 5.87
CA VAL A 332 3.41 12.77 5.46
C VAL A 332 3.88 13.56 4.24
N ALA A 333 3.07 13.57 3.19
CA ALA A 333 3.37 14.31 1.97
C ALA A 333 3.39 15.83 2.22
N PRO A 334 4.07 16.62 1.37
CA PRO A 334 3.99 18.08 1.43
C PRO A 334 2.56 18.61 1.28
N TYR A 335 2.34 19.86 1.67
CA TYR A 335 1.04 20.53 1.50
C TYR A 335 0.77 21.03 0.06
N HIS A 336 1.76 20.91 -0.82
CA HIS A 336 1.69 21.29 -2.25
C HIS A 336 1.07 22.69 -2.47
N ASN A 337 0.06 22.78 -3.35
CA ASN A 337 -0.62 24.04 -3.67
C ASN A 337 -1.35 24.67 -2.48
N LEU A 338 -1.65 23.88 -1.44
CA LEU A 338 -2.33 24.35 -0.23
C LEU A 338 -1.38 24.75 0.88
N ASP A 339 -0.05 24.73 0.67
CA ASP A 339 0.92 25.15 1.69
C ASP A 339 0.58 26.52 2.29
N SER A 340 0.26 27.52 1.46
CA SER A 340 -0.09 28.85 1.96
C SER A 340 -1.46 28.94 2.67
N ALA A 341 -2.32 27.93 2.51
CA ALA A 341 -3.62 27.86 3.17
C ALA A 341 -3.52 27.23 4.57
N VAL A 342 -2.53 26.36 4.81
CA VAL A 342 -2.30 25.75 6.12
C VAL A 342 -1.65 26.78 7.05
N PRO A 343 -2.24 27.11 8.22
CA PRO A 343 -1.66 28.08 9.14
C PRO A 343 -0.27 27.65 9.64
N ASP A 344 0.68 28.60 9.74
CA ASP A 344 2.05 28.31 10.18
C ASP A 344 2.11 27.67 11.58
N GLU A 345 1.21 28.08 12.49
CA GLU A 345 1.10 27.48 13.83
C GLU A 345 0.68 26.00 13.77
N LEU A 346 -0.22 25.66 12.83
CA LEU A 346 -0.63 24.27 12.61
C LEU A 346 0.51 23.45 12.00
N LYS A 347 1.23 24.00 11.00
CA LYS A 347 2.41 23.36 10.42
C LYS A 347 3.47 23.07 11.49
N GLN A 348 3.74 24.04 12.36
CA GLN A 348 4.70 23.88 13.44
C GLN A 348 4.24 22.80 14.43
N LYS A 349 2.97 22.81 14.85
CA LYS A 349 2.43 21.79 15.76
C LYS A 349 2.53 20.38 15.17
N ILE A 350 2.25 20.23 13.88
CA ILE A 350 2.39 18.96 13.15
C ILE A 350 3.86 18.54 13.07
N SER A 351 4.76 19.46 12.69
CA SER A 351 6.20 19.22 12.61
C SER A 351 6.78 18.78 13.97
N ASP A 352 6.39 19.45 15.06
CA ASP A 352 6.82 19.11 16.41
C ASP A 352 6.29 17.73 16.83
N LYS A 353 5.04 17.40 16.45
CA LYS A 353 4.46 16.08 16.73
C LYS A 353 5.19 14.98 15.96
N ILE A 354 5.48 15.18 14.67
CA ILE A 354 6.25 14.23 13.87
C ILE A 354 7.62 13.99 14.53
N ALA A 355 8.33 15.04 14.91
CA ALA A 355 9.63 14.90 15.59
C ALA A 355 9.51 14.17 16.94
N ALA A 356 8.42 14.38 17.69
CA ALA A 356 8.15 13.66 18.93
C ALA A 356 7.86 12.16 18.69
N ILE A 357 7.16 11.82 17.59
CA ILE A 357 6.92 10.44 17.17
C ILE A 357 8.24 9.77 16.75
N GLU A 358 9.00 10.42 15.87
CA GLU A 358 10.28 9.92 15.36
C GLU A 358 11.32 9.68 16.48
N SER A 359 11.33 10.54 17.50
CA SER A 359 12.23 10.41 18.65
C SER A 359 11.72 9.45 19.74
N GLY A 360 10.46 9.02 19.67
CA GLY A 360 9.81 8.23 20.70
C GLY A 360 9.41 9.01 21.96
N GLU A 361 9.48 10.35 21.94
CA GLU A 361 8.91 11.21 23.00
C GLU A 361 7.38 11.08 23.06
N PHE A 362 6.75 10.82 21.92
CA PHE A 362 5.32 10.58 21.80
C PHE A 362 5.04 9.26 21.08
N GLU A 363 4.34 8.35 21.75
CA GLU A 363 3.87 7.10 21.14
C GLU A 363 2.40 7.24 20.73
N VAL A 364 2.12 7.08 19.44
CA VAL A 364 0.74 7.11 18.93
C VAL A 364 0.01 5.85 19.42
N PRO A 365 -1.20 5.96 20.01
CA PRO A 365 -1.96 4.79 20.43
C PRO A 365 -2.32 3.86 19.25
N CYS A 366 -1.83 2.63 19.30
CA CYS A 366 -2.22 1.58 18.36
C CYS A 366 -3.51 0.89 18.84
N ASP A 367 -4.66 1.49 18.55
CA ASP A 367 -5.99 0.94 18.89
C ASP A 367 -6.63 0.24 17.69
N THR A 368 -6.61 -1.09 17.68
CA THR A 368 -7.19 -1.91 16.61
C THR A 368 -8.64 -2.31 16.85
N LYS A 369 -9.29 -1.77 17.90
CA LYS A 369 -10.70 -2.08 18.22
C LYS A 369 -11.64 -1.05 17.59
N PRO A 370 -12.69 -1.48 16.87
CA PRO A 370 -13.68 -0.56 16.34
C PRO A 370 -14.31 0.26 17.48
N ARG A 371 -14.34 1.59 17.29
CA ARG A 371 -15.05 2.51 18.18
C ARG A 371 -16.51 2.64 17.75
N ALA A 372 -17.37 2.96 18.71
CA ALA A 372 -18.82 2.95 18.57
C ALA A 372 -19.39 4.26 18.02
#